data_AF-A0A352AZM0-F1
#
_entry.id   AF-A0A352AZM0-F1
#
_cell.length_a   1.000
_cell.length_b   1.000
_cell.length_c   1.000
_cell.angle_alpha   90.00
_cell.angle_beta   90.00
_cell.angle_gamma   90.00
#
_symmetry.space_group_name_H-M   'P 1'
#
loop_
_entity.id
_entity.type
_entity.pdbx_description
1 polymer ?
#
loop_
_entity_poly.entity_id
_entity_poly.type
_entity_poly.pdbx_seq_one_letter_code
_entity_poly.pdbx_strand_id
1 'polypeptide(L)'
;KNLETNTDAGGIVQLLHSSWVQAMHIADGSVETVRLRLRLIGSSAEVYGWGHAQLEEARAVLENAVLKHGAPPMRAKAVSAAIVSASMAILIWWAETDDERTAAEALDEGFSDFEALFS
;
A
#
# COMPACT_ATOMS: atom_id res chain seq x y z
N LYS A 1 7.41 -7.02 -28.35
CA LYS A 1 6.27 -6.09 -28.51
C LYS A 1 6.68 -4.82 -27.80
N ASN A 2 6.86 -3.74 -28.55
CA ASN A 2 7.52 -2.50 -28.14
C ASN A 2 6.80 -1.84 -26.97
N LEU A 3 7.56 -1.48 -25.92
CA LEU A 3 7.09 -0.71 -24.75
C LEU A 3 7.66 0.72 -24.79
N GLU A 4 7.66 1.33 -25.98
CA GLU A 4 8.04 2.72 -26.17
C GLU A 4 6.79 3.57 -26.42
N THR A 5 5.91 3.64 -25.42
CA THR A 5 4.92 4.72 -25.24
C THR A 5 4.21 4.48 -23.90
N ASN A 6 4.85 4.88 -22.80
CA ASN A 6 4.15 5.56 -21.70
C ASN A 6 5.18 6.14 -20.74
N THR A 7 5.38 7.46 -20.85
CA THR A 7 6.15 8.27 -19.92
C THR A 7 5.31 8.64 -18.70
N ASP A 8 4.48 7.71 -18.20
CA ASP A 8 3.41 8.07 -17.27
C ASP A 8 3.68 7.47 -15.89
N ALA A 9 4.01 8.36 -14.95
CA ALA A 9 4.07 8.04 -13.53
C ALA A 9 2.77 7.35 -13.04
N GLY A 10 1.63 7.65 -13.65
CA GLY A 10 0.35 6.97 -13.38
C GLY A 10 0.37 5.46 -13.65
N GLY A 11 1.12 5.00 -14.68
CA GLY A 11 1.21 3.57 -14.98
C GLY A 11 1.97 2.76 -13.92
N ILE A 12 2.98 3.37 -13.28
CA ILE A 12 3.73 2.72 -12.20
C ILE A 12 2.89 2.70 -10.92
N VAL A 13 2.17 3.78 -10.61
CA VAL A 13 1.29 3.84 -9.44
C VAL A 13 0.19 2.78 -9.54
N GLN A 14 -0.48 2.68 -10.70
CA GLN A 14 -1.50 1.65 -10.95
C GLN A 14 -0.95 0.22 -10.87
N LEU A 15 0.27 -0.01 -11.37
CA LEU A 15 0.93 -1.31 -11.26
C LEU A 15 1.20 -1.67 -9.80
N LEU A 16 1.67 -0.71 -9.00
CA LEU A 16 1.94 -0.95 -7.58
C LEU A 16 0.66 -1.14 -6.79
N HIS A 17 -0.36 -0.33 -7.05
CA HIS A 17 -1.69 -0.45 -6.47
C HIS A 17 -2.24 -1.88 -6.70
N SER A 18 -2.38 -2.29 -7.96
CA SER A 18 -2.90 -3.63 -8.30
C SER A 18 -2.05 -4.76 -7.71
N SER A 19 -0.72 -4.65 -7.74
CA SER A 19 0.19 -5.65 -7.16
C SER A 19 0.02 -5.76 -5.64
N TRP A 20 -0.20 -4.63 -4.98
CA TRP A 20 -0.31 -4.56 -3.53
C TRP A 20 -1.67 -5.08 -3.04
N VAL A 21 -2.77 -4.72 -3.71
CA VAL A 21 -4.10 -5.30 -3.48
C VAL A 21 -4.06 -6.81 -3.68
N GLN A 22 -3.43 -7.28 -4.77
CA GLN A 22 -3.31 -8.70 -5.04
C GLN A 22 -2.51 -9.45 -3.95
N ALA A 23 -1.46 -8.84 -3.40
CA ALA A 23 -0.72 -9.41 -2.28
C ALA A 23 -1.58 -9.52 -1.00
N MET A 24 -2.51 -8.59 -0.79
CA MET A 24 -3.41 -8.57 0.36
C MET A 24 -4.49 -9.65 0.32
N HIS A 25 -4.86 -10.18 -0.86
CA HIS A 25 -5.80 -11.31 -0.93
C HIS A 25 -5.31 -12.58 -0.22
N ILE A 26 -4.00 -12.71 0.02
CA ILE A 26 -3.45 -13.81 0.84
C ILE A 26 -3.96 -13.70 2.29
N ALA A 27 -4.24 -12.48 2.75
CA ALA A 27 -4.70 -12.19 4.10
C ALA A 27 -6.21 -12.49 4.30
N ASP A 28 -6.98 -12.59 3.22
CA ASP A 28 -8.44 -12.83 3.24
C ASP A 28 -8.82 -14.19 3.85
N GLY A 29 -7.89 -15.16 3.88
CA GLY A 29 -8.10 -16.43 4.57
C GLY A 29 -8.17 -16.33 6.11
N SER A 30 -7.83 -15.16 6.67
CA SER A 30 -7.77 -14.95 8.13
C SER A 30 -8.16 -13.51 8.53
N VAL A 31 -9.20 -12.97 7.90
CA VAL A 31 -9.66 -11.57 8.05
C VAL A 31 -9.67 -11.11 9.51
N GLU A 32 -10.25 -11.91 10.41
CA GLU A 32 -10.36 -11.53 11.82
C GLU A 32 -9.01 -11.45 12.54
N THR A 33 -8.09 -12.37 12.24
CA THR A 33 -6.72 -12.33 12.76
C THR A 33 -5.98 -11.08 12.29
N VAL A 34 -6.16 -10.71 11.02
CA VAL A 34 -5.55 -9.52 10.42
C VAL A 34 -6.13 -8.25 11.06
N ARG A 35 -7.45 -8.22 11.24
CA ARG A 35 -8.17 -7.12 11.91
C ARG A 35 -7.68 -6.92 13.35
N LEU A 36 -7.61 -7.98 14.14
CA LEU A 36 -7.11 -7.92 15.52
C LEU A 36 -5.65 -7.44 15.56
N ARG A 37 -4.80 -7.92 14.66
CA ARG A 37 -3.40 -7.48 14.57
C ARG A 37 -3.30 -5.99 14.22
N LEU A 38 -4.09 -5.52 13.27
CA LEU A 38 -4.10 -4.10 12.86
C LEU A 38 -4.64 -3.20 13.96
N ARG A 39 -5.67 -3.63 14.69
CA ARG A 39 -6.16 -2.93 15.89
C ARG A 39 -5.08 -2.81 16.96
N LEU A 40 -4.34 -3.89 17.22
CA LEU A 40 -3.21 -3.86 18.15
C LEU A 40 -2.14 -2.86 17.68
N ILE A 41 -1.80 -2.88 16.38
CA ILE A 41 -0.83 -1.96 15.78
C ILE A 41 -1.31 -0.50 15.87
N GLY A 42 -2.58 -0.23 15.60
CA GLY A 42 -3.18 1.11 15.67
C GLY A 42 -3.42 1.63 17.09
N SER A 43 -3.53 0.74 18.07
CA SER A 43 -3.89 1.11 19.45
C SER A 43 -2.86 1.97 20.19
N SER A 44 -1.60 1.98 19.76
CA SER A 44 -0.58 2.84 20.35
C SER A 44 0.57 3.15 19.39
N ALA A 45 1.15 4.34 19.54
CA ALA A 45 2.32 4.77 18.77
C ALA A 45 3.54 3.88 19.01
N GLU A 46 3.65 3.25 20.19
CA GLU A 46 4.75 2.35 20.52
C GLU A 46 4.66 1.04 19.74
N VAL A 47 3.47 0.42 19.67
CA VAL A 47 3.25 -0.81 18.90
C VAL A 47 3.34 -0.53 17.40
N TYR A 48 2.84 0.61 16.93
CA TYR A 48 3.05 1.05 15.54
C TYR A 48 4.53 1.22 15.22
N GLY A 49 5.28 1.90 16.10
CA GLY A 49 6.72 2.13 15.96
C GLY A 49 7.53 0.83 15.97
N TRP A 50 7.10 -0.20 16.68
CA TRP A 50 7.74 -1.52 16.67
C TRP A 50 7.71 -2.17 15.28
N GLY A 51 6.63 -1.96 14.51
CA GLY A 51 6.51 -2.44 13.14
C GLY A 51 7.26 -1.62 12.09
N HIS A 52 7.92 -0.52 12.49
CA HIS A 52 8.53 0.43 11.55
C HIS A 52 9.63 -0.23 10.69
N ALA A 53 10.46 -1.11 11.27
CA ALA A 53 11.52 -1.79 10.53
C ALA A 53 10.97 -2.64 9.36
N GLN A 54 9.87 -3.38 9.59
CA GLN A 54 9.23 -4.18 8.54
C GLN A 54 8.55 -3.30 7.48
N LEU A 55 8.01 -2.15 7.88
CA LEU A 55 7.47 -1.16 6.94
C LEU A 55 8.57 -0.56 6.05
N GLU A 56 9.77 -0.33 6.60
CA GLU A 56 10.92 0.14 5.82
C GLU A 56 11.42 -0.94 4.83
N GLU A 57 11.38 -2.22 5.20
CA GLU A 57 11.67 -3.32 4.28
C GLU A 57 10.68 -3.36 3.10
N ALA A 58 9.38 -3.26 3.40
CA ALA A 58 8.34 -3.19 2.37
C ALA A 58 8.52 -1.97 1.46
N ARG A 59 8.83 -0.80 2.04
CA ARG A 59 9.13 0.43 1.30
C ARG A 59 10.32 0.24 0.36
N ALA A 60 11.38 -0.40 0.81
CA ALA A 60 12.56 -0.67 0.00
C ALA A 60 12.26 -1.61 -1.19
N VAL A 61 11.40 -2.61 -1.01
CA VAL A 61 10.94 -3.49 -2.10
C VAL A 61 10.17 -2.67 -3.16
N LEU A 62 9.24 -1.82 -2.73
CA LEU A 62 8.46 -0.95 -3.63
C LEU A 62 9.36 0.07 -4.35
N GLU A 63 10.28 0.72 -3.63
CA GLU A 63 11.23 1.68 -4.20
C GLU A 63 12.10 1.02 -5.28
N ASN A 64 12.63 -0.16 -5.01
CA ASN A 64 13.42 -0.92 -5.97
C ASN A 64 12.60 -1.33 -7.21
N ALA A 65 11.32 -1.66 -7.04
CA ALA A 65 10.44 -1.93 -8.17
C ALA A 65 10.27 -0.67 -9.04
N VAL A 66 9.95 0.48 -8.43
CA VAL A 66 9.80 1.75 -9.15
C VAL A 66 11.07 2.15 -9.90
N LEU A 67 12.24 1.97 -9.28
CA LEU A 67 13.53 2.21 -9.91
C LEU A 67 13.76 1.31 -11.13
N LYS A 68 13.46 0.00 -11.01
CA LYS A 68 13.58 -0.95 -12.13
C LYS A 68 12.68 -0.60 -13.32
N HIS A 69 11.57 0.09 -13.07
CA HIS A 69 10.67 0.60 -14.10
C HIS A 69 11.10 1.96 -14.69
N GLY A 70 12.31 2.45 -14.36
CA GLY A 70 12.92 3.62 -15.00
C GLY A 70 12.57 4.97 -14.37
N ALA A 71 11.93 4.99 -13.21
CA ALA A 71 11.63 6.24 -12.52
C ALA A 71 12.89 6.87 -11.88
N PRO A 72 12.98 8.22 -11.81
CA PRO A 72 14.06 8.89 -11.08
C PRO A 72 14.08 8.54 -9.57
N PRO A 73 15.25 8.54 -8.90
CA PRO A 73 15.36 8.12 -7.50
C PRO A 73 14.45 8.87 -6.52
N MET A 74 14.35 10.20 -6.65
CA MET A 74 13.46 11.00 -5.80
C MET A 74 11.99 10.59 -5.98
N ARG A 75 11.58 10.27 -7.21
CA ARG A 75 10.22 9.82 -7.51
C ARG A 75 9.97 8.43 -6.93
N ALA A 76 10.93 7.51 -7.07
CA ALA A 76 10.83 6.18 -6.48
C ALA A 76 10.63 6.22 -4.98
N LYS A 77 11.41 7.07 -4.29
CA LYS A 77 11.31 7.29 -2.85
C LYS A 77 9.98 7.91 -2.42
N ALA A 78 9.48 8.90 -3.17
CA ALA A 78 8.22 9.56 -2.88
C ALA A 78 7.02 8.60 -3.06
N VAL A 79 7.00 7.85 -4.16
CA VAL A 79 5.90 6.93 -4.49
C VAL A 79 5.87 5.75 -3.51
N SER A 80 7.02 5.13 -3.21
CA SER A 80 7.08 4.02 -2.24
C SER A 80 6.63 4.47 -0.85
N ALA A 81 7.05 5.66 -0.41
CA ALA A 81 6.62 6.24 0.85
C ALA A 81 5.10 6.48 0.89
N ALA A 82 4.55 7.11 -0.14
CA ALA A 82 3.12 7.43 -0.22
C ALA A 82 2.27 6.15 -0.18
N ILE A 83 2.64 5.12 -0.94
CA ILE A 83 1.91 3.85 -1.01
C ILE A 83 1.90 3.15 0.35
N VAL A 84 3.04 3.02 1.02
CA VAL A 84 3.10 2.37 2.34
C VAL A 84 2.30 3.14 3.37
N SER A 85 2.44 4.47 3.41
CA SER A 85 1.71 5.31 4.36
C SER A 85 0.20 5.29 4.11
N ALA A 86 -0.25 5.42 2.86
CA ALA A 86 -1.67 5.32 2.51
C ALA A 86 -2.24 3.94 2.87
N SER A 87 -1.51 2.86 2.55
CA SER A 87 -1.93 1.49 2.89
C SER A 87 -2.16 1.31 4.38
N MET A 88 -1.21 1.74 5.22
CA MET A 88 -1.35 1.59 6.66
C MET A 88 -2.52 2.41 7.21
N ALA A 89 -2.74 3.62 6.69
CA ALA A 89 -3.87 4.45 7.10
C ALA A 89 -5.21 3.77 6.75
N ILE A 90 -5.35 3.27 5.53
CA ILE A 90 -6.57 2.59 5.06
C ILE A 90 -6.82 1.30 5.86
N LEU A 91 -5.79 0.47 6.05
CA LEU A 91 -5.92 -0.81 6.76
C LEU A 91 -6.21 -0.65 8.25
N ILE A 92 -5.63 0.35 8.91
CA ILE A 92 -5.96 0.66 10.31
C ILE A 92 -7.41 1.14 10.39
N TRP A 93 -7.82 2.07 9.52
CA TRP A 93 -9.20 2.54 9.49
C TRP A 93 -10.19 1.39 9.28
N TRP A 94 -9.96 0.54 8.27
CA TRP A 94 -10.77 -0.64 7.98
C TRP A 94 -10.91 -1.56 9.21
N ALA A 95 -9.80 -1.76 9.93
CA ALA A 95 -9.79 -2.59 11.12
C ALA A 95 -10.53 -1.93 12.30
N GLU A 96 -10.41 -0.62 12.48
CA GLU A 96 -11.06 0.11 13.57
C GLU A 96 -12.57 0.23 13.38
N THR A 97 -13.05 0.35 12.14
CA THR A 97 -14.48 0.56 11.85
C THR A 97 -15.29 -0.72 11.70
N ASP A 98 -14.68 -1.91 11.81
CA ASP A 98 -15.32 -3.20 11.52
C ASP A 98 -16.00 -3.21 10.13
N ASP A 99 -15.34 -2.61 9.14
CA ASP A 99 -15.88 -2.54 7.79
C ASP A 99 -16.14 -3.96 7.23
N GLU A 100 -17.28 -4.12 6.57
CA GLU A 100 -17.77 -5.42 6.07
C GLU A 100 -16.96 -5.94 4.87
N ARG A 101 -16.22 -5.07 4.18
CA ARG A 101 -15.34 -5.45 3.07
C ARG A 101 -14.15 -6.27 3.55
N THR A 102 -13.53 -6.99 2.62
CA THR A 102 -12.21 -7.57 2.83
C THR A 102 -11.14 -6.47 2.93
N ALA A 103 -9.99 -6.81 3.52
CA ALA A 103 -8.87 -5.88 3.61
C ALA A 103 -8.39 -5.44 2.22
N ALA A 104 -8.44 -6.35 1.23
CA ALA A 104 -8.06 -6.05 -0.14
C ALA A 104 -9.05 -5.09 -0.83
N GLU A 105 -10.36 -5.31 -0.68
CA GLU A 105 -11.40 -4.41 -1.23
C GLU A 105 -11.33 -3.00 -0.62
N ALA A 106 -11.16 -2.90 0.71
CA ALA A 106 -11.00 -1.61 1.36
C ALA A 106 -9.76 -0.86 0.88
N LEU A 107 -8.68 -1.59 0.61
CA LEU A 107 -7.43 -1.05 0.10
C LEU A 107 -7.53 -0.58 -1.35
N ASP A 108 -8.22 -1.34 -2.21
CA ASP A 108 -8.46 -1.00 -3.61
C ASP A 108 -9.30 0.28 -3.76
N GLU A 109 -10.39 0.38 -2.99
CA GLU A 109 -11.23 1.58 -2.98
C GLU A 109 -10.48 2.78 -2.39
N GLY A 110 -9.77 2.59 -1.27
CA GLY A 110 -8.99 3.67 -0.64
C GLY A 110 -7.84 4.18 -1.51
N PHE A 111 -7.19 3.31 -2.29
CA PHE A 111 -6.18 3.74 -3.27
C PHE A 111 -6.80 4.45 -4.46
N SER A 112 -7.95 3.99 -4.96
CA SER A 112 -8.68 4.67 -6.03
C SER A 112 -9.04 6.10 -5.64
N ASP A 113 -9.53 6.31 -4.41
CA ASP A 113 -9.81 7.64 -3.85
C ASP A 113 -8.52 8.47 -3.69
N PHE A 114 -7.44 7.85 -3.21
CA PHE A 114 -6.15 8.52 -3.07
C PHE A 114 -5.57 8.99 -4.40
N GLU A 115 -5.64 8.17 -5.45
CA GLU A 115 -5.19 8.51 -6.80
C GLU A 115 -6.02 9.67 -7.38
N ALA A 116 -7.34 9.68 -7.14
CA ALA A 116 -8.26 10.72 -7.60
C ALA A 116 -7.96 12.12 -7.02
N LEU A 117 -7.26 12.21 -5.88
CA LEU A 117 -6.86 13.50 -5.29
C LEU A 117 -5.80 14.25 -6.12
N PHE A 118 -5.07 13.54 -6.98
CA PHE A 118 -3.92 14.07 -7.73
C PHE A 118 -4.12 14.07 -9.25
N SER A 119 -5.31 13.69 -9.72
CA SER A 119 -5.77 13.74 -11.12
C SER A 119 -6.51 15.03 -11.42
#